data_AF-A0A0G4L9R5-F1
#
_entry.id   AF-A0A0G4L9R5-F1
#
_cell.length_a   1.000
_cell.length_b   1.000
_cell.length_c   1.000
_cell.angle_alpha   90.00
_cell.angle_beta   90.00
_cell.angle_gamma   90.00
#
_symmetry.space_group_name_H-M   'P 1'
#
loop_
_entity.id
_entity.type
_entity.pdbx_description
1 polymer ?
#
loop_
_entity_poly.entity_id
_entity_poly.type
_entity_poly.pdbx_seq_one_letter_code
_entity_poly.pdbx_strand_id
1 'polypeptide(L)'
;MSRGRHIPSHEWQDQKEVIQHLYYERRLPVQSKIRETDLVRSMKKDHNFDATAAQWHAQLNRWGRQKNLKKEEAGMMIAVLNWLKEEKRMEARPVISGKPWGKARLNRTRRHVRDDMYATTCTRRRPVRGRSPDDTA
;
A
#
# COMPACT_ATOMS: atom_id res chain seq x y z
N MET A 1 29.87 18.85 4.76
CA MET A 1 28.67 18.20 4.18
C MET A 1 27.46 19.08 4.45
N SER A 2 26.93 19.74 3.43
CA SER A 2 25.77 20.62 3.58
C SER A 2 24.57 19.78 4.01
N ARG A 3 23.99 20.08 5.18
CA ARG A 3 22.75 19.47 5.63
C ARG A 3 21.67 19.87 4.62
N GLY A 4 21.11 18.90 3.90
CA GLY A 4 20.03 19.17 2.95
C GLY A 4 18.89 19.91 3.64
N ARG A 5 18.25 20.85 2.92
CA ARG A 5 17.09 21.59 3.42
C ARG A 5 16.07 20.60 4.00
N HIS A 6 15.61 20.85 5.23
CA HIS A 6 14.52 20.09 5.80
C HIS A 6 13.23 20.50 5.08
N ILE A 7 12.62 19.55 4.36
CA ILE A 7 11.37 19.79 3.63
C ILE A 7 10.20 19.41 4.54
N PRO A 8 9.31 20.36 4.89
CA PRO A 8 8.17 20.09 5.76
C PRO A 8 7.16 19.18 5.08
N SER A 9 6.34 18.49 5.89
CA SER A 9 5.44 17.44 5.39
C SER A 9 4.37 17.95 4.41
N HIS A 10 4.00 19.23 4.46
CA HIS A 10 3.00 19.81 3.56
C HIS A 10 3.56 19.97 2.13
N GLU A 11 4.78 20.47 1.97
CA GLU A 11 5.44 20.59 0.65
C GLU A 11 5.51 19.23 -0.07
N TRP A 12 5.77 18.15 0.68
CA TRP A 12 5.71 16.79 0.12
C TRP A 12 4.30 16.36 -0.30
N GLN A 13 3.29 16.77 0.45
CA GLN A 13 1.91 16.38 0.21
C GLN A 13 1.34 17.11 -1.01
N ASP A 14 1.66 18.39 -1.17
CA ASP A 14 1.22 19.21 -2.31
C ASP A 14 1.72 18.65 -3.65
N GLN A 15 2.94 18.11 -3.65
CA GLN A 15 3.56 17.51 -4.84
C GLN A 15 3.38 15.99 -4.94
N LYS A 16 2.64 15.37 -4.01
CA LYS A 16 2.58 13.91 -3.87
C LYS A 16 2.07 13.22 -5.14
N GLU A 17 1.01 13.74 -5.75
CA GLU A 17 0.38 13.13 -6.93
C GLU A 17 1.33 13.14 -8.13
N VAL A 18 2.00 14.28 -8.36
CA VAL A 18 3.01 14.43 -9.41
C VAL A 18 4.17 13.45 -9.18
N ILE A 19 4.67 13.39 -7.95
CA ILE A 19 5.77 12.48 -7.59
C ILE A 19 5.36 11.02 -7.85
N GLN A 20 4.14 10.63 -7.44
CA GLN A 20 3.65 9.28 -7.62
C GLN A 20 3.47 8.93 -9.10
N HIS A 21 2.92 9.84 -9.90
CA HIS A 21 2.80 9.67 -11.35
C HIS A 21 4.19 9.51 -12.01
N LEU A 22 5.15 10.38 -11.70
CA LEU A 22 6.52 10.29 -12.24
C LEU A 22 7.24 8.99 -11.82
N TYR A 23 7.03 8.54 -10.58
CA TYR A 23 7.70 7.37 -10.03
C TYR A 23 7.05 6.03 -10.46
N TYR A 24 5.73 5.91 -10.37
CA TYR A 24 5.02 4.66 -10.64
C TYR A 24 4.62 4.51 -12.11
N GLU A 25 4.09 5.56 -12.74
CA GLU A 25 3.60 5.48 -14.12
C GLU A 25 4.74 5.67 -15.12
N ARG A 26 5.54 6.73 -14.95
CA ARG A 26 6.69 6.99 -15.84
C ARG A 26 7.96 6.20 -15.49
N ARG A 27 7.93 5.42 -14.40
CA ARG A 27 9.04 4.54 -13.94
C ARG A 27 10.38 5.27 -13.85
N LEU A 28 10.37 6.55 -13.46
CA LEU A 28 11.60 7.31 -13.31
C LEU A 28 12.35 6.89 -12.04
N PRO A 29 13.67 6.63 -12.13
CA PRO A 29 14.48 6.37 -10.95
C PRO A 29 14.57 7.64 -10.09
N VAL A 30 14.71 7.46 -8.78
CA VAL A 30 14.86 8.58 -7.82
C VAL A 30 16.05 9.45 -8.19
N GLN A 31 17.20 8.80 -8.37
CA GLN A 31 18.42 9.42 -8.85
C GLN A 31 19.06 8.46 -9.85
N SER A 32 19.45 8.95 -11.02
CA SER A 32 20.20 8.16 -11.99
C SER A 32 21.54 8.80 -12.26
N LYS A 33 22.59 7.98 -12.30
CA LYS A 33 23.90 8.39 -12.83
C LYS A 33 24.00 8.18 -14.35
N ILE A 34 23.08 7.42 -14.93
CA ILE A 34 23.14 6.93 -16.31
C ILE A 34 22.11 7.65 -17.19
N ARG A 35 20.92 7.94 -16.65
CA ARG A 35 19.85 8.62 -17.39
C ARG A 35 19.98 10.14 -17.25
N GLU A 36 19.69 10.83 -18.35
CA GLU A 36 19.65 12.30 -18.38
C GLU A 36 18.47 12.89 -17.59
N THR A 37 17.42 12.10 -17.39
CA THR A 37 16.23 12.48 -16.61
C THR A 37 16.02 11.52 -15.44
N ASP A 38 15.99 12.08 -14.23
CA ASP A 38 15.59 11.40 -13.00
C ASP A 38 14.51 12.20 -12.25
N LEU A 39 13.89 11.56 -11.26
CA LEU A 39 12.80 12.15 -10.49
C LEU A 39 13.25 13.44 -9.80
N VAL A 40 14.45 13.45 -9.21
CA VAL A 40 15.03 14.63 -8.54
C VAL A 40 15.19 15.80 -9.51
N ARG A 41 15.78 15.57 -10.70
CA ARG A 41 16.01 16.62 -11.70
C ARG A 41 14.71 17.13 -12.31
N SER A 42 13.75 16.24 -12.55
CA SER A 42 12.43 16.62 -13.09
C SER A 42 11.67 17.48 -12.09
N MET A 43 11.63 17.07 -10.82
CA MET A 43 10.98 17.83 -9.74
C MET A 43 11.69 19.15 -9.44
N LYS A 44 13.02 19.19 -9.53
CA LYS A 44 13.79 20.44 -9.39
C LYS A 44 13.56 21.40 -10.55
N LYS A 45 13.42 20.89 -11.79
CA LYS A 45 13.22 21.71 -12.99
C LYS A 45 11.79 22.25 -13.08
N ASP A 46 10.81 21.39 -12.93
CA ASP A 46 9.41 21.70 -13.25
C ASP A 46 8.64 22.25 -12.04
N HIS A 47 9.06 21.87 -10.83
CA HIS A 47 8.37 22.22 -9.57
C HIS A 47 9.25 22.94 -8.55
N ASN A 48 10.50 23.29 -8.93
CA ASN A 48 11.51 23.92 -8.06
C ASN A 48 11.70 23.20 -6.71
N PHE A 49 11.46 21.88 -6.70
CA PHE A 49 11.48 21.06 -5.49
C PHE A 49 12.84 20.36 -5.37
N ASP A 50 13.69 20.84 -4.47
CA ASP A 50 15.04 20.34 -4.27
C ASP A 50 15.15 19.56 -2.94
N ALA A 51 15.24 18.24 -3.05
CA ALA A 51 15.45 17.33 -1.92
C ALA A 51 16.62 16.39 -2.19
N THR A 52 17.32 16.01 -1.12
CA THR A 52 18.41 15.03 -1.22
C THR A 52 17.86 13.64 -1.57
N ALA A 53 18.66 12.81 -2.26
CA ALA A 53 18.26 11.45 -2.62
C ALA A 53 17.86 10.61 -1.40
N ALA A 54 18.53 10.80 -0.26
CA ALA A 54 18.17 10.14 0.99
C ALA A 54 16.76 10.53 1.48
N GLN A 55 16.39 11.81 1.38
CA GLN A 55 15.05 12.29 1.73
C GLN A 55 13.99 11.72 0.77
N TRP A 56 14.27 11.71 -0.53
CA TRP A 56 13.38 11.08 -1.51
C TRP A 56 13.14 9.60 -1.22
N HIS A 57 14.21 8.84 -0.98
CA HIS A 57 14.09 7.43 -0.62
C HIS A 57 13.32 7.24 0.69
N ALA A 58 13.58 8.06 1.71
CA ALA A 58 12.86 8.00 2.97
C ALA A 58 11.36 8.29 2.78
N GLN A 59 11.01 9.33 2.01
CA GLN A 59 9.64 9.74 1.77
C GLN A 59 8.88 8.74 0.89
N LEU A 60 9.48 8.27 -0.21
CA LEU A 60 8.91 7.22 -1.05
C LEU A 60 8.76 5.91 -0.29
N ASN A 61 9.71 5.56 0.58
CA ASN A 61 9.54 4.45 1.49
C ASN A 61 8.41 4.69 2.48
N ARG A 62 8.22 5.92 2.98
CA ARG A 62 7.12 6.25 3.90
C ARG A 62 5.75 6.13 3.21
N TRP A 63 5.63 6.60 1.98
CA TRP A 63 4.41 6.48 1.17
C TRP A 63 4.17 5.04 0.67
N GLY A 64 5.23 4.34 0.27
CA GLY A 64 5.19 2.94 -0.16
C GLY A 64 5.05 1.95 1.00
N ARG A 65 5.33 2.36 2.24
CA ARG A 65 5.01 1.63 3.49
C ARG A 65 3.51 1.78 3.82
N GLN A 66 2.64 1.53 2.86
CA GLN A 66 1.36 0.95 3.23
C GLN A 66 1.64 -0.45 3.76
N LYS A 67 1.83 -0.54 5.08
CA LYS A 67 2.02 -1.81 5.79
C LYS A 67 0.83 -2.73 5.54
N ASN A 68 -0.35 -2.16 5.31
CA ASN A 68 -1.62 -2.85 5.09
C ASN A 68 -2.35 -2.21 3.90
N LEU A 69 -2.83 -3.04 2.97
CA LEU A 69 -3.81 -2.64 1.96
C LEU A 69 -5.14 -2.31 2.65
N LYS A 70 -5.90 -1.37 2.09
CA LYS A 70 -7.32 -1.25 2.45
C LYS A 70 -8.06 -2.52 2.05
N LYS A 71 -9.20 -2.77 2.68
CA LYS A 71 -9.97 -4.01 2.50
C LYS A 71 -10.46 -4.17 1.05
N GLU A 72 -10.93 -3.09 0.44
CA GLU A 72 -11.36 -3.03 -0.97
C GLU A 72 -10.20 -3.34 -1.93
N GLU A 73 -9.05 -2.68 -1.73
CA GLU A 73 -7.82 -2.90 -2.50
C GLU A 73 -7.34 -4.35 -2.38
N ALA A 74 -7.41 -4.91 -1.17
CA ALA A 74 -7.10 -6.31 -0.91
C ALA A 74 -8.08 -7.26 -1.60
N GLY A 75 -9.38 -6.90 -1.68
CA GLY A 75 -10.40 -7.65 -2.39
C GLY A 75 -10.14 -7.70 -3.90
N MET A 76 -9.88 -6.56 -4.53
CA MET A 76 -9.52 -6.48 -5.95
C MET A 76 -8.25 -7.28 -6.25
N MET A 77 -7.21 -7.14 -5.42
CA MET A 77 -5.98 -7.92 -5.57
C MET A 77 -6.26 -9.43 -5.47
N ILE A 78 -7.07 -9.88 -4.52
CA ILE A 78 -7.42 -11.30 -4.37
C ILE A 78 -8.21 -11.80 -5.58
N ALA A 79 -9.13 -11.01 -6.12
CA ALA A 79 -9.88 -11.36 -7.32
C ALA A 79 -8.95 -11.59 -8.52
N VAL A 80 -7.99 -10.67 -8.75
CA VAL A 80 -6.97 -10.82 -9.80
C VAL A 80 -6.11 -12.07 -9.58
N LEU A 81 -5.71 -12.36 -8.34
CA LEU A 81 -4.94 -13.57 -8.03
C LEU A 81 -5.73 -14.85 -8.27
N ASN A 82 -7.03 -14.86 -7.99
CA ASN A 82 -7.91 -16.00 -8.27
C ASN A 82 -8.08 -16.18 -9.78
N TRP A 83 -8.35 -15.10 -10.53
CA TRP A 83 -8.42 -15.13 -11.99
C TRP A 83 -7.11 -15.66 -12.62
N LEU A 84 -5.94 -15.19 -12.16
CA LEU A 84 -4.65 -15.70 -12.64
C LEU A 84 -4.45 -17.20 -12.35
N LYS A 85 -4.97 -17.68 -11.21
CA LYS A 85 -4.89 -19.08 -10.84
C LYS A 85 -5.84 -19.94 -11.69
N GLU A 86 -7.04 -19.45 -11.97
CA GLU A 86 -8.07 -20.18 -12.70
C GLU A 86 -7.76 -20.20 -14.21
N GLU A 87 -7.51 -19.03 -14.79
CA GLU A 87 -7.33 -18.86 -16.23
C GLU A 87 -5.95 -19.36 -16.69
N LYS A 88 -4.89 -18.93 -15.99
CA LYS A 88 -3.51 -19.20 -16.43
C LYS A 88 -2.83 -20.34 -15.68
N ARG A 89 -3.51 -20.95 -14.71
CA ARG A 89 -2.95 -21.99 -13.82
C ARG A 89 -1.62 -21.59 -13.15
N MET A 90 -1.41 -20.29 -12.91
CA MET A 90 -0.19 -19.76 -12.31
C MET A 90 -0.39 -19.31 -10.87
N GLU A 91 0.52 -19.69 -9.97
CA GLU A 91 0.58 -19.16 -8.60
C GLU A 91 1.34 -17.83 -8.57
N ALA A 92 0.63 -16.72 -8.71
CA ALA A 92 1.20 -15.39 -8.51
C ALA A 92 1.27 -15.01 -7.02
N ARG A 93 2.30 -14.23 -6.64
CA ARG A 93 2.42 -13.62 -5.31
C ARG A 93 2.46 -12.10 -5.44
N PRO A 94 1.58 -11.36 -4.76
CA PRO A 94 1.62 -9.91 -4.82
C PRO A 94 2.85 -9.40 -4.05
N VAL A 95 3.50 -8.38 -4.62
CA VAL A 95 4.62 -7.68 -4.01
C VAL A 95 4.11 -6.34 -3.52
N ILE A 96 4.09 -6.15 -2.20
CA ILE A 96 3.62 -4.91 -1.57
C ILE A 96 4.75 -4.35 -0.72
N SER A 97 5.02 -3.06 -0.85
CA SER A 97 6.17 -2.40 -0.22
C SER A 97 7.50 -3.11 -0.56
N GLY A 98 7.63 -3.60 -1.80
CA GLY A 98 8.84 -4.26 -2.30
C GLY A 98 9.09 -5.68 -1.73
N LYS A 99 8.16 -6.25 -0.96
CA LYS A 99 8.28 -7.62 -0.43
C LYS A 99 7.15 -8.51 -0.94
N PRO A 100 7.45 -9.72 -1.46
CA PRO A 100 6.42 -10.67 -1.82
C PRO A 100 5.66 -11.13 -0.57
N TRP A 101 4.34 -11.18 -0.65
CA TRP A 101 3.53 -11.71 0.44
C TRP A 101 3.62 -13.23 0.54
N GLY A 102 3.81 -13.73 1.77
CA GLY A 102 3.77 -15.16 2.05
C GLY A 102 2.35 -15.74 2.04
N LYS A 103 2.24 -17.05 1.81
CA LYS A 103 0.96 -17.79 1.74
C LYS A 103 0.09 -17.57 2.99
N ALA A 104 0.68 -17.57 4.19
CA ALA A 104 -0.05 -17.35 5.44
C ALA A 104 -0.73 -15.98 5.51
N ARG A 105 -0.05 -14.93 5.04
CA ARG A 105 -0.57 -13.56 5.02
C ARG A 105 -1.70 -13.41 3.99
N LEU A 106 -1.55 -14.02 2.83
CA LEU A 106 -2.60 -14.09 1.80
C LEU A 106 -3.86 -14.78 2.34
N ASN A 107 -3.71 -15.93 3.00
CA ASN A 107 -4.83 -16.67 3.57
C ASN A 107 -5.54 -15.91 4.70
N ARG A 108 -4.80 -15.15 5.52
CA ARG A 108 -5.41 -14.25 6.51
C ARG A 108 -6.22 -13.14 5.84
N THR A 109 -5.68 -12.54 4.78
CA THR A 109 -6.36 -11.47 4.02
C THR A 109 -7.61 -11.99 3.32
N ARG A 110 -7.55 -13.20 2.72
CA ARG A 110 -8.71 -13.88 2.11
C ARG A 110 -9.87 -14.07 3.09
N ARG A 111 -9.58 -14.42 4.35
CA ARG A 111 -10.60 -14.53 5.40
C ARG A 111 -11.25 -13.18 5.69
N HIS A 112 -10.44 -12.15 5.94
CA HIS A 112 -10.96 -10.81 6.25
C HIS A 112 -11.80 -10.20 5.12
N VAL A 113 -11.44 -10.42 3.86
CA VAL A 113 -12.24 -9.94 2.72
C VAL A 113 -13.55 -10.72 2.60
N ARG A 114 -13.53 -12.04 2.77
CA ARG A 114 -14.73 -12.88 2.73
C ARG A 114 -15.73 -12.51 3.83
N ASP A 115 -15.27 -12.28 5.05
CA ASP A 115 -16.14 -12.03 6.21
C ASP A 115 -17.07 -10.80 6.01
N ASP A 116 -16.69 -9.79 5.22
CA ASP A 116 -17.58 -8.63 4.95
C ASP A 116 -18.70 -8.90 3.97
N MET A 117 -18.42 -9.74 2.96
CA MET A 117 -19.39 -10.07 1.94
C MET A 117 -20.61 -10.78 2.56
N TYR A 118 -20.39 -11.50 3.66
CA TYR A 118 -21.43 -12.14 4.48
C TYR A 118 -21.86 -11.32 5.71
N ALA A 119 -21.04 -10.37 6.20
CA ALA A 119 -21.43 -9.48 7.29
C ALA A 119 -22.47 -8.44 6.86
N THR A 120 -22.43 -8.00 5.60
CA THR A 120 -23.44 -7.07 5.05
C THR A 120 -24.83 -7.71 4.99
N THR A 121 -24.90 -9.05 4.84
CA THR A 121 -26.16 -9.81 4.87
C THR A 121 -26.58 -10.26 6.28
N CYS A 122 -25.73 -10.07 7.30
CA CYS A 122 -25.96 -10.55 8.66
C CYS A 122 -25.74 -9.44 9.70
N THR A 123 -26.39 -8.29 9.55
CA THR A 123 -26.77 -7.47 10.72
C THR A 123 -28.01 -8.05 11.40
N ARG A 124 -27.94 -9.32 11.83
CA ARG A 124 -28.67 -9.78 13.01
C ARG A 124 -27.66 -9.92 14.13
N ARG A 125 -27.84 -9.06 15.14
CA ARG A 125 -27.11 -9.03 16.41
C ARG A 125 -26.73 -10.45 16.85
N ARG A 126 -25.44 -10.72 17.04
CA ARG A 126 -25.01 -11.85 17.87
C ARG A 126 -25.60 -11.62 19.28
N PRO A 127 -26.39 -12.54 19.84
CA PRO A 127 -26.77 -12.43 21.23
C PRO A 127 -25.50 -12.64 22.08
N VAL A 128 -25.24 -11.67 22.94
CA VAL A 128 -24.28 -11.80 24.04
C VAL A 128 -24.75 -13.00 24.85
N ARG A 129 -23.90 -14.01 25.07
CA ARG A 129 -24.25 -15.17 25.91
C ARG A 129 -24.58 -14.64 27.31
N GLY A 130 -25.88 -14.55 27.61
CA GLY A 130 -26.37 -14.30 28.96
C GLY A 130 -25.95 -15.48 29.85
N ARG A 131 -25.30 -15.16 30.95
CA ARG A 131 -25.03 -16.10 32.04
C ARG A 131 -26.37 -16.24 32.78
N SER A 132 -26.97 -17.43 32.76
CA SER A 132 -28.24 -17.73 33.43
C SER A 132 -28.05 -17.62 34.95
N PRO A 133 -28.97 -16.97 35.70
CA PRO A 133 -28.86 -16.78 37.15
C PRO A 133 -29.67 -17.81 37.97
N ASP A 134 -29.89 -19.02 37.46
CA ASP A 134 -30.70 -20.05 38.14
C ASP A 134 -29.88 -21.33 38.33
N ASP A 135 -28.91 -21.27 39.24
CA ASP A 135 -28.25 -22.46 39.80
C ASP A 135 -27.66 -22.06 41.16
N THR A 136 -28.51 -21.93 42.18
CA THR A 136 -28.26 -22.49 43.52
C THR A 136 -29.57 -22.43 44.31
N ALA A 137 -30.19 -23.60 44.51
CA ALA A 137 -31.13 -23.85 45.60
C ALA A 137 -30.34 -24.31 46.84
#